data_AF-A0A8C3X7N1-F1
#
_entry.id   AF-A0A8C3X7N1-F1
#
_cell.length_a   1.000
_cell.length_b   1.000
_cell.length_c   1.000
_cell.angle_alpha   90.00
_cell.angle_beta   90.00
_cell.angle_gamma   90.00
#
_symmetry.space_group_name_H-M   'P 1'
#
loop_
_entity.id
_entity.type
_entity.pdbx_description
1 polymer ?
#
loop_
_entity_poly.entity_id
_entity_poly.type
_entity_poly.pdbx_seq_one_letter_code
_entity_poly.pdbx_strand_id
1 'polypeptide(L)'
;MDQTQRRMLGQALSPTAQPKKKSVMSFFSKVSWRHVVLVLAEKARDPSVKKRRTAMRGLGALACETPDKVRKHKKIVLDLLVHGLYDPVSSEVVHESLKTLTVILGKIQGKGLGAFFIDVTLQTRTLLDDENDGLRYSAFVLFGQLAAFAGWKWKGFFTSQVQRTRDSFLTHLQDRNPQVAKACKTTFRACSPYMRPGKEYSFQSEEDQTNPKLCRQLIHCHPELLQFFYANKIL
;
A
#
# COMPACT_ATOMS: atom_id res chain seq x y z
N MET A 1 67.96 12.12 3.21
CA MET A 1 68.72 11.09 3.95
C MET A 1 67.98 10.91 5.26
N ASP A 2 67.26 9.83 5.54
CA ASP A 2 67.69 8.44 5.40
C ASP A 2 66.49 7.50 5.19
N GLN A 3 66.63 6.59 4.23
CA GLN A 3 65.77 5.44 4.03
C GLN A 3 66.15 4.39 5.07
N THR A 4 65.21 3.66 5.66
CA THR A 4 65.32 2.18 5.71
C THR A 4 63.96 1.57 6.00
N GLN A 5 63.47 0.94 4.94
CA GLN A 5 62.36 0.03 4.86
C GLN A 5 62.78 -1.33 5.45
N ARG A 6 62.06 -1.88 6.44
CA ARG A 6 62.03 -3.34 6.66
C ARG A 6 60.60 -3.81 6.84
N ARG A 7 60.14 -4.53 5.81
CA ARG A 7 58.94 -5.36 5.75
C ARG A 7 59.16 -6.62 6.58
N MET A 8 58.18 -6.98 7.42
CA MET A 8 57.84 -8.35 7.84
C MET A 8 56.31 -8.37 7.96
N LEU A 9 55.59 -8.66 6.88
CA LEU A 9 55.02 -9.97 6.56
C LEU A 9 54.00 -10.47 7.61
N GLY A 10 52.73 -10.19 7.34
CA GLY A 10 51.65 -11.19 7.44
C GLY A 10 51.10 -11.51 8.82
N GLN A 11 50.16 -10.70 9.32
CA GLN A 11 49.11 -11.19 10.21
C GLN A 11 47.75 -10.89 9.58
N ALA A 12 47.20 -11.88 8.90
CA ALA A 12 45.85 -11.85 8.38
C ALA A 12 44.87 -11.88 9.56
N LEU A 13 44.25 -10.73 9.82
CA LEU A 13 43.12 -10.61 10.73
C LEU A 13 42.00 -11.56 10.26
N SER A 14 41.68 -12.52 11.11
CA SER A 14 40.61 -13.49 10.90
C SER A 14 39.27 -12.76 10.72
N PRO A 15 38.39 -13.15 9.77
CA PRO A 15 37.08 -12.56 9.69
C PRO A 15 36.27 -13.01 10.91
N THR A 16 35.92 -12.05 11.77
CA THR A 16 34.91 -12.19 12.82
C THR A 16 33.67 -12.87 12.23
N ALA A 17 33.38 -14.08 12.72
CA ALA A 17 32.20 -14.84 12.39
C ALA A 17 30.96 -14.00 12.70
N GLN A 18 30.33 -13.45 11.66
CA GLN A 18 29.00 -12.87 11.81
C GLN A 18 28.03 -13.96 12.26
N PRO A 19 27.17 -13.70 13.25
CA PRO A 19 26.14 -14.65 13.61
C PRO A 19 25.19 -14.75 12.42
N LYS A 20 25.28 -15.86 11.69
CA LYS A 20 24.27 -16.23 10.68
C LYS A 20 22.93 -16.18 11.40
N LYS A 21 22.10 -15.19 11.06
CA LYS A 21 20.68 -15.18 11.41
C LYS A 21 20.15 -16.54 10.98
N LYS A 22 19.92 -17.44 11.94
CA LYS A 22 19.31 -18.74 11.68
C LYS A 22 17.96 -18.42 11.04
N SER A 23 17.89 -18.66 9.74
CA SER A 23 16.69 -18.44 8.96
C SER A 23 15.57 -19.26 9.57
N VAL A 24 14.41 -18.63 9.75
CA VAL A 24 13.16 -19.26 10.18
C VAL A 24 12.77 -20.43 9.25
N MET A 25 13.45 -20.57 8.10
CA MET A 25 13.39 -21.71 7.17
C MET A 25 13.45 -23.10 7.82
N SER A 26 14.09 -23.30 8.97
CA SER A 26 14.19 -24.65 9.56
C SER A 26 12.94 -25.12 10.33
N PHE A 27 12.04 -24.21 10.72
CA PHE A 27 10.80 -24.58 11.41
C PHE A 27 9.63 -24.84 10.44
N PHE A 28 9.59 -24.13 9.31
CA PHE A 28 8.50 -24.26 8.34
C PHE A 28 8.63 -25.44 7.37
N SER A 29 9.76 -26.14 7.33
CA SER A 29 9.90 -27.34 6.49
C SER A 29 9.11 -28.54 7.02
N LYS A 30 8.73 -28.55 8.31
CA LYS A 30 7.99 -29.65 8.95
C LYS A 30 6.48 -29.39 9.11
N VAL A 31 6.06 -28.13 9.17
CA VAL A 31 4.65 -27.79 9.41
C VAL A 31 3.96 -27.52 8.07
N SER A 32 2.91 -28.28 7.77
CA SER A 32 2.14 -28.08 6.54
C SER A 32 1.54 -26.67 6.49
N TRP A 33 1.71 -25.99 5.35
CA TRP A 33 1.16 -24.66 5.06
C TRP A 33 -0.31 -24.51 5.46
N ARG A 34 -1.11 -25.56 5.25
CA ARG A 34 -2.52 -25.58 5.62
C ARG A 34 -2.71 -25.37 7.12
N HIS A 35 -1.91 -26.03 7.96
CA HIS A 35 -1.96 -25.86 9.41
C HIS A 35 -1.56 -24.44 9.80
N VAL A 36 -0.52 -23.88 9.18
CA VAL A 36 -0.10 -22.49 9.47
C VAL A 36 -1.22 -21.50 9.16
N VAL A 37 -1.85 -21.61 7.99
CA VAL A 37 -2.97 -20.73 7.61
C VAL A 37 -4.18 -20.92 8.53
N LEU A 38 -4.49 -22.14 8.96
CA LEU A 38 -5.58 -22.41 9.92
C LEU A 38 -5.32 -21.74 11.27
N VAL A 39 -4.12 -21.89 11.84
CA VAL A 39 -3.74 -21.24 13.10
C VAL A 39 -3.82 -19.71 13.00
N LEU A 40 -3.43 -19.14 11.85
CA LEU A 40 -3.58 -17.69 11.63
C LEU A 40 -5.05 -17.28 11.48
N ALA A 41 -5.88 -18.10 10.85
CA ALA A 41 -7.31 -17.85 10.71
C ALA A 41 -8.04 -17.83 12.07
N GLU A 42 -7.71 -18.77 12.96
CA GLU A 42 -8.21 -18.79 14.33
C GLU A 42 -7.79 -17.53 15.09
N LYS A 43 -6.50 -17.20 15.04
CA LYS A 43 -5.96 -15.99 15.70
C LYS A 43 -6.54 -14.69 15.14
N ALA A 44 -6.91 -14.66 13.86
CA ALA A 44 -7.53 -13.49 13.22
C ALA A 44 -8.92 -13.17 13.77
N ARG A 45 -9.58 -14.12 14.43
CA ARG A 45 -10.92 -13.96 15.04
C ARG A 45 -10.87 -13.95 16.57
N ASP A 46 -9.68 -13.92 17.16
CA ASP A 46 -9.51 -13.95 18.60
C ASP A 46 -9.97 -12.61 19.24
N PRO A 47 -10.58 -12.62 20.44
CA PRO A 47 -10.93 -11.40 21.16
C PRO A 47 -9.73 -10.46 21.39
N SER A 48 -8.52 -10.99 21.49
CA SER A 48 -7.30 -10.21 21.69
C SER A 48 -6.83 -9.51 20.41
N VAL A 49 -6.83 -8.18 20.45
CA VAL A 49 -6.24 -7.30 19.42
C VAL A 49 -4.82 -7.73 19.04
N LYS A 50 -3.99 -8.05 20.04
CA LYS A 50 -2.59 -8.45 19.82
C LYS A 50 -2.50 -9.72 18.97
N LYS A 51 -3.37 -10.71 19.21
CA LYS A 51 -3.38 -11.95 18.44
C LYS A 51 -3.88 -11.72 17.02
N ARG A 52 -4.94 -10.93 16.82
CA ARG A 52 -5.44 -10.57 15.48
C ARG A 52 -4.38 -9.83 14.66
N ARG A 53 -3.74 -8.82 15.25
CA ARG A 53 -2.63 -8.09 14.61
C ARG A 53 -1.47 -9.02 14.26
N THR A 54 -1.09 -9.91 15.19
CA THR A 54 -0.03 -10.90 14.93
C THR A 54 -0.41 -11.86 13.81
N ALA A 55 -1.70 -12.20 13.67
CA ALA A 55 -2.19 -13.00 12.56
C ALA A 55 -1.99 -12.28 11.22
N MET A 56 -2.37 -11.00 11.11
CA MET A 56 -2.15 -10.18 9.91
C MET A 56 -0.67 -10.11 9.54
N ARG A 57 0.18 -9.81 10.53
CA ARG A 57 1.64 -9.79 10.33
C ARG A 57 2.18 -11.15 9.86
N GLY A 58 1.67 -12.24 10.44
CA GLY A 58 2.02 -13.60 10.06
C GLY A 58 1.73 -13.89 8.59
N LEU A 59 0.56 -13.45 8.09
CA LEU A 59 0.22 -13.58 6.66
C LEU A 59 1.21 -12.81 5.76
N GLY A 60 1.69 -11.64 6.21
CA GLY A 60 2.72 -10.88 5.49
C GLY A 60 4.08 -11.58 5.45
N ALA A 61 4.50 -12.17 6.58
CA ALA A 61 5.73 -12.97 6.63
C ALA A 61 5.65 -14.17 5.67
N LEU A 62 4.51 -14.88 5.68
CA LEU A 62 4.26 -15.99 4.77
C LEU A 62 4.32 -15.59 3.28
N ALA A 63 3.84 -14.40 2.93
CA ALA A 63 3.93 -13.86 1.57
C ALA A 63 5.36 -13.52 1.13
N CYS A 64 6.20 -13.10 2.06
CA CYS A 64 7.63 -12.88 1.81
C CYS A 64 8.39 -14.19 1.66
N GLU A 65 8.13 -15.17 2.52
CA GLU A 65 8.89 -16.43 2.57
C GLU A 65 8.45 -17.43 1.50
N THR A 66 7.16 -17.49 1.17
CA THR A 66 6.59 -18.51 0.28
C THR A 66 5.52 -17.94 -0.66
N PRO A 67 5.88 -16.98 -1.53
CA PRO A 67 4.95 -16.27 -2.39
C PRO A 67 4.11 -17.19 -3.28
N ASP A 68 4.64 -18.33 -3.73
CA ASP A 68 3.91 -19.29 -4.57
C ASP A 68 2.77 -19.99 -3.82
N LYS A 69 2.96 -20.27 -2.52
CA LYS A 69 1.92 -20.87 -1.67
C LYS A 69 0.81 -19.87 -1.37
N VAL A 70 1.16 -18.60 -1.14
CA VAL A 70 0.19 -17.51 -1.01
C VAL A 70 -0.60 -17.33 -2.31
N ARG A 71 0.07 -17.34 -3.47
CA ARG A 71 -0.61 -17.24 -4.77
C ARG A 71 -1.60 -18.37 -4.99
N LYS A 72 -1.23 -19.61 -4.61
CA LYS A 72 -2.12 -20.79 -4.69
C LYS A 72 -3.34 -20.69 -3.77
N HIS A 73 -3.18 -20.13 -2.57
CA HIS A 73 -4.24 -20.05 -1.55
C HIS A 73 -4.77 -18.62 -1.34
N LYS A 74 -4.65 -17.76 -2.36
CA LYS A 74 -4.91 -16.31 -2.26
C LYS A 74 -6.31 -15.97 -1.73
N LYS A 75 -7.33 -16.79 -2.05
CA LYS A 75 -8.71 -16.53 -1.60
C LYS A 75 -8.81 -16.51 -0.07
N ILE A 76 -8.22 -17.51 0.59
CA ILE A 76 -8.26 -17.62 2.06
C ILE A 76 -7.43 -16.50 2.69
N VAL A 77 -6.26 -16.20 2.12
CA VAL A 77 -5.37 -15.16 2.65
C VAL A 77 -6.01 -13.77 2.52
N LEU A 78 -6.63 -13.47 1.36
CA LEU A 78 -7.33 -12.21 1.14
C LEU A 78 -8.58 -12.07 2.02
N ASP A 79 -9.34 -13.15 2.23
CA ASP A 79 -10.50 -13.16 3.12
C ASP A 79 -10.11 -12.76 4.56
N LEU A 80 -9.03 -13.35 5.10
CA LEU A 80 -8.52 -13.00 6.43
C LEU A 80 -8.04 -11.56 6.53
N LEU A 81 -7.41 -11.04 5.47
CA LEU A 81 -6.92 -9.66 5.46
C LEU A 81 -8.03 -8.64 5.30
N VAL A 82 -9.05 -8.94 4.49
CA VAL A 82 -10.25 -8.11 4.41
C VAL A 82 -10.94 -8.10 5.77
N HIS A 83 -11.06 -9.26 6.44
CA HIS A 83 -11.59 -9.29 7.81
C HIS A 83 -10.79 -8.39 8.78
N GLY A 84 -9.46 -8.43 8.74
CA GLY A 84 -8.62 -7.53 9.55
C GLY A 84 -8.69 -6.04 9.14
N LEU A 85 -9.02 -5.76 7.88
CA LEU A 85 -9.18 -4.39 7.36
C LEU A 85 -10.48 -3.73 7.86
N TYR A 86 -11.48 -4.54 8.18
CA TYR A 86 -12.73 -4.15 8.82
C TYR A 86 -12.74 -4.45 10.33
N ASP A 87 -11.58 -4.52 10.98
CA ASP A 87 -11.53 -4.75 12.43
C ASP A 87 -12.35 -3.67 13.16
N PRO A 88 -13.38 -4.04 13.93
CA PRO A 88 -14.34 -3.08 14.48
C PRO A 88 -13.78 -2.29 15.66
N VAL A 89 -12.64 -2.69 16.23
CA VAL A 89 -12.16 -2.17 17.52
C VAL A 89 -10.74 -1.59 17.41
N SER A 90 -9.90 -2.06 16.49
CA SER A 90 -8.46 -1.75 16.51
C SER A 90 -7.91 -1.22 15.19
N SER A 91 -7.56 0.07 15.20
CA SER A 91 -6.76 0.71 14.16
C SER A 91 -5.40 0.05 13.93
N GLU A 92 -4.80 -0.58 14.96
CA GLU A 92 -3.55 -1.31 14.78
C GLU A 92 -3.70 -2.55 13.91
N VAL A 93 -4.84 -3.26 14.03
CA VAL A 93 -5.14 -4.43 13.19
C VAL A 93 -5.42 -3.98 11.77
N VAL A 94 -6.19 -2.90 11.60
CA VAL A 94 -6.46 -2.30 10.28
C VAL A 94 -5.16 -1.88 9.60
N HIS A 95 -4.27 -1.18 10.31
CA HIS A 95 -2.99 -0.73 9.79
C HIS A 95 -2.08 -1.92 9.39
N GLU A 96 -1.98 -2.96 10.23
CA GLU A 96 -1.20 -4.15 9.88
C GLU A 96 -1.81 -4.88 8.66
N SER A 97 -3.13 -4.88 8.53
CA SER A 97 -3.84 -5.44 7.36
C SER A 97 -3.53 -4.68 6.09
N LEU A 98 -3.56 -3.33 6.10
CA LEU A 98 -3.18 -2.48 4.95
C LEU A 98 -1.74 -2.77 4.49
N LYS A 99 -0.80 -2.80 5.43
CA LYS A 99 0.61 -3.09 5.14
C LYS A 99 0.77 -4.48 4.55
N THR A 100 0.08 -5.47 5.12
CA THR A 100 0.16 -6.85 4.65
C THR A 100 -0.45 -7.01 3.26
N LEU A 101 -1.60 -6.37 3.00
CA LEU A 101 -2.21 -6.32 1.66
C LEU A 101 -1.24 -5.72 0.64
N THR A 102 -0.58 -4.61 0.98
CA THR A 102 0.43 -3.96 0.13
C THR A 102 1.56 -4.93 -0.26
N VAL A 103 2.07 -5.70 0.72
CA VAL A 103 3.10 -6.72 0.46
C VAL A 103 2.56 -7.80 -0.47
N ILE A 104 1.37 -8.34 -0.19
CA ILE A 104 0.77 -9.43 -0.97
C ILE A 104 0.51 -8.99 -2.40
N LEU A 105 -0.06 -7.80 -2.62
CA LEU A 105 -0.29 -7.24 -3.95
C LEU A 105 1.01 -7.09 -4.73
N GLY A 106 2.10 -6.69 -4.07
CA GLY A 106 3.43 -6.69 -4.68
C GLY A 106 3.95 -8.07 -5.12
N LYS A 107 3.44 -9.17 -4.53
CA LYS A 107 3.83 -10.56 -4.86
C LYS A 107 2.88 -11.26 -5.84
N ILE A 108 1.61 -10.83 -5.90
CA ILE A 108 0.61 -11.36 -6.83
C ILE A 108 0.54 -10.46 -8.07
N GLN A 109 1.22 -10.84 -9.15
CA GLN A 109 1.39 -10.04 -10.38
C GLN A 109 0.07 -9.67 -11.10
N GLY A 110 -0.61 -8.58 -10.68
CA GLY A 110 -1.72 -7.91 -11.37
C GLY A 110 -3.02 -8.72 -11.57
N LYS A 111 -3.02 -10.03 -11.31
CA LYS A 111 -4.16 -10.93 -11.44
C LYS A 111 -4.41 -11.62 -10.10
N GLY A 112 -5.48 -11.27 -9.38
CA GLY A 112 -5.81 -12.10 -8.22
C GLY A 112 -6.77 -11.59 -7.17
N LEU A 113 -7.18 -10.31 -7.19
CA LEU A 113 -8.11 -9.80 -6.18
C LEU A 113 -9.54 -10.30 -6.38
N GLY A 114 -9.99 -10.53 -7.62
CA GLY A 114 -11.34 -11.01 -7.88
C GLY A 114 -12.39 -10.06 -7.28
N ALA A 115 -13.35 -10.60 -6.52
CA ALA A 115 -14.38 -9.82 -5.82
C ALA A 115 -13.82 -8.97 -4.68
N PHE A 116 -12.74 -9.40 -4.00
CA PHE A 116 -12.10 -8.65 -2.92
C PHE A 116 -11.58 -7.27 -3.36
N PHE A 117 -11.43 -7.04 -4.67
CA PHE A 117 -11.07 -5.73 -5.20
C PHE A 117 -12.01 -4.63 -4.71
N ILE A 118 -13.32 -4.91 -4.65
CA ILE A 118 -14.33 -3.94 -4.22
C ILE A 118 -14.11 -3.58 -2.75
N ASP A 119 -14.11 -4.59 -1.87
CA ASP A 119 -14.02 -4.41 -0.41
C ASP A 119 -12.73 -3.70 -0.03
N VAL A 120 -11.60 -4.16 -0.57
CA VAL A 120 -10.30 -3.53 -0.33
C VAL A 120 -10.29 -2.08 -0.82
N THR A 121 -10.85 -1.79 -2.00
CA THR A 121 -10.87 -0.40 -2.52
C THR A 121 -11.74 0.51 -1.65
N LEU A 122 -12.95 0.07 -1.30
CA LEU A 122 -13.89 0.87 -0.52
C LEU A 122 -13.31 1.22 0.85
N GLN A 123 -12.78 0.21 1.55
CA GLN A 123 -12.23 0.40 2.88
C GLN A 123 -10.88 1.11 2.87
N THR A 124 -10.07 0.93 1.83
CA THR A 124 -8.84 1.73 1.71
C THR A 124 -9.16 3.20 1.51
N ARG A 125 -10.20 3.53 0.73
CA ARG A 125 -10.59 4.93 0.50
C ARG A 125 -11.00 5.64 1.78
N THR A 126 -11.77 4.97 2.66
CA THR A 126 -12.22 5.59 3.92
C THR A 126 -11.06 5.93 4.86
N LEU A 127 -9.91 5.29 4.69
CA LEU A 127 -8.71 5.47 5.51
C LEU A 127 -7.74 6.52 4.94
N LEU A 128 -8.05 7.15 3.81
CA LEU A 128 -7.18 8.15 3.19
C LEU A 128 -7.14 9.47 3.97
N ASP A 129 -8.23 9.80 4.65
CA ASP A 129 -8.39 11.01 5.45
C ASP A 129 -8.38 10.71 6.97
N ASP A 130 -7.85 9.55 7.38
CA ASP A 130 -7.74 9.16 8.80
C ASP A 130 -6.81 10.10 9.58
N GLU A 131 -7.05 10.37 10.86
CA GLU A 131 -6.17 11.23 11.65
C GLU A 131 -4.77 10.63 11.87
N ASN A 132 -4.64 9.31 11.82
CA ASN A 132 -3.37 8.62 11.98
C ASN A 132 -2.54 8.64 10.68
N ASP A 133 -1.40 9.33 10.72
CA ASP A 133 -0.46 9.41 9.60
C ASP A 133 -0.06 8.05 9.01
N GLY A 134 0.10 7.03 9.86
CA GLY A 134 0.48 5.68 9.44
C GLY A 134 -0.63 4.96 8.67
N LEU A 135 -1.89 5.17 9.07
CA LEU A 135 -3.06 4.69 8.34
C LEU A 135 -3.19 5.41 7.01
N ARG A 136 -3.18 6.75 6.98
CA ARG A 136 -3.23 7.52 5.72
C ARG A 136 -2.13 7.10 4.77
N TYR A 137 -0.89 7.03 5.24
CA TYR A 137 0.26 6.60 4.44
C TYR A 137 0.01 5.23 3.81
N SER A 138 -0.34 4.24 4.63
CA SER A 138 -0.56 2.86 4.17
C SER A 138 -1.75 2.76 3.23
N ALA A 139 -2.80 3.55 3.47
CA ALA A 139 -3.98 3.62 2.64
C ALA A 139 -3.66 4.21 1.27
N PHE A 140 -2.93 5.34 1.19
CA PHE A 140 -2.49 5.91 -0.08
C PHE A 140 -1.67 4.91 -0.88
N VAL A 141 -0.66 4.27 -0.25
CA VAL A 141 0.19 3.28 -0.91
C VAL A 141 -0.65 2.14 -1.50
N LEU A 142 -1.56 1.56 -0.70
CA LEU A 142 -2.41 0.47 -1.15
C LEU A 142 -3.37 0.92 -2.26
N PHE A 143 -4.01 2.07 -2.12
CA PHE A 143 -4.93 2.62 -3.11
C PHE A 143 -4.25 2.84 -4.47
N GLY A 144 -2.99 3.29 -4.46
CA GLY A 144 -2.18 3.45 -5.66
C GLY A 144 -1.86 2.11 -6.33
N GLN A 145 -1.55 1.07 -5.55
CA GLN A 145 -1.35 -0.27 -6.09
C GLN A 145 -2.62 -0.83 -6.73
N LEU A 146 -3.80 -0.58 -6.14
CA LEU A 146 -5.08 -1.04 -6.68
C LEU A 146 -5.35 -0.54 -8.10
N ALA A 147 -4.77 0.59 -8.51
CA ALA A 147 -4.85 1.10 -9.88
C ALA A 147 -4.33 0.09 -10.93
N ALA A 148 -3.31 -0.71 -10.59
CA ALA A 148 -2.78 -1.76 -11.45
C ALA A 148 -3.66 -3.03 -11.46
N PHE A 149 -4.54 -3.21 -10.46
CA PHE A 149 -5.41 -4.38 -10.31
C PHE A 149 -6.83 -4.18 -10.84
N ALA A 150 -7.25 -2.95 -11.15
CA ALA A 150 -8.60 -2.70 -11.64
C ALA A 150 -8.88 -3.45 -12.95
N GLY A 151 -7.88 -3.50 -13.85
CA GLY A 151 -7.99 -4.15 -15.16
C GLY A 151 -9.20 -3.65 -15.94
N TRP A 152 -9.68 -4.42 -16.92
CA TRP A 152 -10.90 -4.06 -17.65
C TRP A 152 -12.18 -4.23 -16.81
N LYS A 153 -12.26 -5.34 -16.05
CA LYS A 153 -13.44 -5.71 -15.26
C LYS A 153 -13.84 -4.64 -14.24
N TRP A 154 -12.89 -4.08 -13.50
CA TRP A 154 -13.17 -3.12 -12.43
C TRP A 154 -12.87 -1.67 -12.82
N LYS A 155 -12.52 -1.39 -14.10
CA LYS A 155 -12.16 -0.05 -14.57
C LYS A 155 -13.22 0.99 -14.22
N GLY A 156 -14.50 0.70 -14.49
CA GLY A 156 -15.60 1.63 -14.23
C GLY A 156 -15.78 1.90 -12.74
N PHE A 157 -15.79 0.84 -11.92
CA PHE A 157 -15.89 0.95 -10.46
C PHE A 157 -14.73 1.75 -9.89
N PHE A 158 -13.48 1.42 -10.24
CA PHE A 158 -12.30 2.10 -9.73
C PHE A 158 -12.24 3.56 -10.18
N THR A 159 -12.65 3.86 -11.41
CA THR A 159 -12.82 5.24 -11.91
C THR A 159 -13.75 6.05 -11.00
N SER A 160 -14.90 5.48 -10.62
CA SER A 160 -15.82 6.14 -9.69
C SER A 160 -15.20 6.34 -8.30
N GLN A 161 -14.41 5.37 -7.81
CA GLN A 161 -13.74 5.51 -6.52
C GLN A 161 -12.68 6.62 -6.56
N VAL A 162 -11.86 6.68 -7.61
CA VAL A 162 -10.85 7.73 -7.81
C VAL A 162 -11.49 9.12 -7.88
N GLN A 163 -12.62 9.27 -8.56
CA GLN A 163 -13.36 10.54 -8.60
C GLN A 163 -13.83 10.99 -7.21
N ARG A 164 -14.32 10.06 -6.38
CA ARG A 164 -14.73 10.33 -4.99
C ARG A 164 -13.56 10.60 -4.04
N THR A 165 -12.32 10.36 -4.48
CA THR A 165 -11.09 10.53 -3.69
C THR A 165 -10.37 11.84 -4.03
N ARG A 166 -10.96 12.67 -4.91
CA ARG A 166 -10.32 13.91 -5.38
C ARG A 166 -9.98 14.85 -4.24
N ASP A 167 -10.92 15.10 -3.34
CA ASP A 167 -10.71 16.04 -2.23
C ASP A 167 -9.62 15.56 -1.26
N SER A 168 -9.59 14.25 -0.98
CA SER A 168 -8.51 13.61 -0.21
C SER A 168 -7.16 13.79 -0.89
N PHE A 169 -7.06 13.63 -2.22
CA PHE A 169 -5.81 13.89 -2.93
C PHE A 169 -5.36 15.35 -2.79
N LEU A 170 -6.26 16.32 -2.99
CA LEU A 170 -5.90 17.74 -2.93
C LEU A 170 -5.42 18.13 -1.53
N THR A 171 -6.13 17.67 -0.51
CA THR A 171 -5.81 17.93 0.89
C THR A 171 -4.44 17.32 1.24
N HIS A 172 -4.20 16.07 0.87
CA HIS A 172 -3.01 15.35 1.29
C HIS A 172 -1.79 15.50 0.37
N LEU A 173 -1.88 16.20 -0.77
CA LEU A 173 -0.68 16.62 -1.52
C LEU A 173 0.22 17.56 -0.70
N GLN A 174 -0.38 18.31 0.23
CA GLN A 174 0.30 19.18 1.19
C GLN A 174 0.20 18.64 2.63
N ASP A 175 0.11 17.32 2.80
CA ASP A 175 0.01 16.71 4.13
C ASP A 175 1.14 17.17 5.05
N ARG A 176 0.82 17.42 6.33
CA ARG A 176 1.78 17.81 7.37
C ARG A 176 2.90 16.78 7.52
N ASN A 177 2.60 15.51 7.27
CA ASN A 177 3.55 14.44 7.23
C ASN A 177 4.12 14.29 5.79
N PRO A 178 5.44 14.50 5.60
CA PRO A 178 6.04 14.47 4.27
C PRO A 178 6.00 13.08 3.62
N GLN A 179 5.92 12.00 4.40
CA GLN A 179 5.78 10.64 3.85
C GLN A 179 4.37 10.43 3.27
N VAL A 180 3.35 10.96 3.94
CA VAL A 180 1.96 10.90 3.44
C VAL A 180 1.83 11.74 2.17
N ALA A 181 2.38 12.96 2.16
CA ALA A 181 2.37 13.81 0.96
C ALA A 181 3.04 13.12 -0.25
N LYS A 182 4.19 12.47 -0.03
CA LYS A 182 4.88 11.69 -1.05
C LYS A 182 4.07 10.49 -1.53
N ALA A 183 3.44 9.75 -0.61
CA ALA A 183 2.56 8.63 -0.93
C ALA A 183 1.36 9.10 -1.76
N CYS A 184 0.68 10.16 -1.33
CA CYS A 184 -0.42 10.81 -2.04
C CYS A 184 -0.02 11.20 -3.47
N LYS A 185 1.11 11.90 -3.66
CA LYS A 185 1.62 12.27 -5.00
C LYS A 185 1.87 11.05 -5.90
N THR A 186 2.38 9.96 -5.31
CA THR A 186 2.65 8.72 -6.05
C THR A 186 1.36 8.03 -6.45
N THR A 187 0.40 7.96 -5.54
CA THR A 187 -0.93 7.38 -5.75
C THR A 187 -1.73 8.17 -6.77
N PHE A 188 -1.67 9.50 -6.72
CA PHE A 188 -2.27 10.38 -7.71
C PHE A 188 -1.78 10.02 -9.13
N ARG A 189 -0.46 9.86 -9.31
CA ARG A 189 0.14 9.46 -10.60
C ARG A 189 -0.34 8.08 -11.04
N ALA A 190 -0.42 7.11 -10.13
CA ALA A 190 -0.91 5.76 -10.43
C ALA A 190 -2.40 5.76 -10.83
N CYS A 191 -3.21 6.61 -10.19
CA CYS A 191 -4.64 6.76 -10.45
C CYS A 191 -4.96 7.65 -11.66
N SER A 192 -3.96 8.32 -12.23
CA SER A 192 -4.11 9.26 -13.34
C SER A 192 -4.92 8.73 -14.54
N PRO A 193 -4.83 7.45 -14.97
CA PRO A 193 -5.64 6.93 -16.09
C PRO A 193 -7.14 6.80 -15.77
N TYR A 194 -7.50 6.93 -14.49
CA TYR A 194 -8.87 6.84 -13.97
C TYR A 194 -9.43 8.22 -13.58
N MET A 195 -8.64 9.28 -13.71
CA MET A 195 -9.11 10.65 -13.53
C MET A 195 -9.74 11.12 -14.83
N ARG A 196 -11.07 11.02 -14.92
CA ARG A 196 -11.79 11.66 -16.03
C ARG A 196 -11.71 13.19 -15.87
N PRO A 197 -11.74 13.97 -16.96
CA PRO A 197 -12.20 15.35 -16.91
C PRO A 197 -13.53 15.38 -16.14
N GLY A 198 -13.72 16.33 -15.22
CA GLY A 198 -15.06 16.53 -14.66
C GLY A 198 -16.03 16.74 -15.82
N LYS A 199 -17.06 15.89 -15.95
CA LYS A 199 -18.25 16.38 -16.64
C LYS A 199 -18.90 17.31 -15.63
N GLU A 200 -19.04 18.59 -15.97
CA GLU A 200 -20.02 19.46 -15.31
C GLU A 200 -21.29 18.62 -15.10
N TYR A 201 -21.69 18.46 -13.84
CA TYR A 201 -23.10 18.22 -13.58
C TYR A 201 -23.77 19.49 -14.06
N SER A 202 -24.55 19.35 -15.14
CA SER A 202 -25.36 20.39 -15.75
C SER A 202 -26.28 21.03 -14.71
N PHE A 203 -25.81 22.11 -14.09
CA PHE A 203 -26.65 23.23 -13.70
C PHE A 203 -26.29 24.38 -14.62
N GLN A 204 -27.31 24.89 -15.30
CA GLN A 204 -27.22 26.06 -16.16
C GLN A 204 -26.76 27.27 -15.34
N SER A 205 -25.78 28.01 -15.88
CA SER A 205 -25.33 29.37 -15.55
C SER A 205 -24.82 29.61 -14.11
N GLU A 206 -23.67 30.19 -13.82
CA GLU A 206 -22.90 31.24 -14.50
C GLU A 206 -21.39 31.06 -14.21
N GLU A 207 -20.58 31.37 -15.23
CA GLU A 207 -19.13 31.70 -15.21
C GLU A 207 -18.13 30.71 -14.57
N ASP A 208 -17.37 30.05 -15.46
CA ASP A 208 -15.98 29.59 -15.27
C ASP A 208 -15.60 29.01 -13.90
N GLN A 209 -16.05 27.78 -13.61
CA GLN A 209 -15.48 26.99 -12.52
C GLN A 209 -14.20 26.25 -12.94
N THR A 210 -13.19 27.01 -13.38
CA THR A 210 -11.82 26.62 -13.02
C THR A 210 -11.78 26.60 -11.51
N ASN A 211 -11.41 25.49 -10.86
CA ASN A 211 -11.22 25.50 -9.40
C ASN A 211 -9.93 26.29 -9.10
N PRO A 212 -9.99 27.60 -8.78
CA PRO A 212 -8.81 28.46 -8.80
C PRO A 212 -7.88 28.11 -7.65
N LYS A 213 -8.43 27.48 -6.60
CA LYS A 213 -7.68 26.95 -5.46
C LYS A 213 -6.84 25.74 -5.88
N LEU A 214 -7.41 24.84 -6.69
CA LEU A 214 -6.76 23.64 -7.22
C LEU A 214 -5.62 24.01 -8.18
N CYS A 215 -5.87 24.93 -9.13
CA CYS A 215 -4.82 25.51 -9.97
C CYS A 215 -3.72 26.18 -9.14
N ARG A 216 -4.07 27.07 -8.20
CA ARG A 216 -3.07 27.78 -7.37
C ARG A 216 -2.23 26.84 -6.49
N GLN A 217 -2.84 25.82 -5.90
CA GLN A 217 -2.13 24.82 -5.07
C GLN A 217 -1.18 23.96 -5.90
N LEU A 218 -1.59 23.56 -7.10
CA LEU A 218 -0.76 22.76 -8.00
C LEU A 218 0.36 23.58 -8.65
N ILE A 219 0.11 24.85 -8.99
CA ILE A 219 1.10 25.80 -9.51
C ILE A 219 2.25 25.96 -8.51
N HIS A 220 1.93 26.12 -7.22
CA HIS A 220 2.94 26.36 -6.19
C HIS A 220 3.67 25.09 -5.72
N CYS A 221 3.01 23.93 -5.70
CA CYS A 221 3.59 22.75 -5.09
C CYS A 221 4.10 21.72 -6.09
N HIS A 222 3.44 21.54 -7.24
CA HIS A 222 3.72 20.44 -8.17
C HIS A 222 3.45 20.79 -9.65
N PRO A 223 4.34 21.55 -10.31
CA PRO A 223 4.15 21.99 -11.70
C PRO A 223 3.99 20.84 -12.70
N GLU A 224 4.67 19.71 -12.52
CA GLU A 224 4.44 18.51 -13.35
C GLU A 224 3.05 17.88 -13.19
N LEU A 225 2.37 18.06 -12.04
CA LEU A 225 0.97 17.63 -11.93
C LEU A 225 0.07 18.62 -12.65
N LEU A 226 0.33 19.93 -12.54
CA LEU A 226 -0.41 20.96 -13.27
C LEU A 226 -0.42 20.69 -14.79
N GLN A 227 0.74 20.32 -15.35
CA GLN A 227 0.85 19.95 -16.76
C GLN A 227 0.02 18.69 -17.10
N PHE A 228 -0.06 17.72 -16.18
CA PHE A 228 -0.96 16.57 -16.32
C PHE A 228 -2.44 17.00 -16.30
N PHE A 229 -2.84 17.91 -15.40
CA PHE A 229 -4.22 18.42 -15.33
C PHE A 229 -4.62 19.18 -16.60
N TYR A 230 -3.76 20.08 -17.10
CA TYR A 230 -3.99 20.79 -18.36
C TYR A 230 -4.00 19.86 -19.57
N ALA A 231 -3.06 18.93 -19.67
CA ALA A 231 -2.98 17.97 -20.78
C ALA A 231 -4.21 17.05 -20.86
N ASN A 232 -4.89 16.81 -19.73
CA ASN A 232 -6.07 15.96 -19.64
C ASN A 232 -7.38 16.75 -19.50
N LYS A 233 -7.37 18.08 -19.64
CA LYS A 233 -8.55 18.97 -19.47
C LYS A 233 -9.30 18.72 -18.16
N ILE A 234 -8.56 18.45 -17.08
CA ILE A 234 -9.13 18.24 -15.74
C ILE A 234 -9.26 19.60 -15.01
N LEU A 235 -8.45 20.58 -15.41
CA LEU A 235 -8.53 22.01 -15.11
C LEU A 235 -8.65 22.76 -16.43
#